data_AF-A0A968WBS0-F1
#
_entry.id   AF-A0A968WBS0-F1
#
_cell.length_a   1.000
_cell.length_b   1.000
_cell.length_c   1.000
_cell.angle_alpha   90.00
_cell.angle_beta   90.00
_cell.angle_gamma   90.00
#
_symmetry.space_group_name_H-M   'P 1'
#
loop_
_entity.id
_entity.type
_entity.pdbx_description
1 polymer ?
#
loop_
_entity_poly.entity_id
_entity_poly.type
_entity_poly.pdbx_seq_one_letter_code
_entity_poly.pdbx_strand_id
1 'polypeptide(L)'
;MSKKAKYIRDRVSTYAPDLSKATRKEFGISKALIVKAIEGDDKALEQIGDMGKIGDRILTVMPKIRQDLTDYISGITEYNQSVADILKAGGKGSAAIKKAGSDLTLENTRYNNLIEEYKEQLFANLEAENEKHT
;
A
#
# COMPACT_ATOMS: atom_id res chain seq x y z
N MET A 1 -24.70 -61.77 -3.32
CA MET A 1 -25.34 -60.89 -4.32
C MET A 1 -26.62 -60.30 -3.72
N SER A 2 -26.61 -59.03 -3.32
CA SER A 2 -27.84 -58.30 -2.96
C SER A 2 -28.18 -57.34 -4.10
N LYS A 3 -29.30 -57.62 -4.77
CA LYS A 3 -29.87 -56.85 -5.89
C LYS A 3 -30.79 -55.76 -5.32
N LYS A 4 -30.68 -54.55 -5.91
CA LYS A 4 -31.61 -53.39 -5.90
C LYS A 4 -31.24 -52.22 -4.98
N ALA A 5 -30.35 -51.35 -5.45
CA ALA A 5 -30.61 -49.91 -5.40
C ALA A 5 -31.21 -49.51 -6.76
N LYS A 6 -32.47 -49.07 -6.73
CA LYS A 6 -33.30 -48.77 -7.90
C LYS A 6 -32.88 -47.39 -8.41
N TYR A 7 -32.29 -47.34 -9.62
CA TYR A 7 -31.82 -46.15 -10.35
C TYR A 7 -32.42 -44.83 -9.84
N ILE A 8 -31.62 -44.01 -9.15
CA ILE A 8 -31.99 -42.61 -8.91
C ILE A 8 -31.98 -41.92 -10.27
N ARG A 9 -33.15 -41.79 -10.90
CA ARG A 9 -33.29 -41.08 -12.16
C ARG A 9 -33.31 -39.59 -11.87
N ASP A 10 -32.18 -38.94 -12.14
CA ASP A 10 -32.12 -37.48 -12.18
C ASP A 10 -32.95 -36.97 -13.36
N ARG A 11 -34.00 -36.20 -13.03
CA ARG A 11 -34.90 -35.53 -13.97
C ARG A 11 -34.69 -34.02 -14.02
N VAL A 12 -33.80 -33.46 -13.19
CA VAL A 12 -33.65 -32.02 -12.99
C VAL A 12 -32.48 -31.46 -13.81
N SER A 13 -31.41 -32.24 -13.93
CA SER A 13 -30.22 -31.88 -14.72
C SER A 13 -30.47 -31.61 -16.20
N THR A 14 -31.54 -32.17 -16.79
CA THR A 14 -31.97 -31.88 -18.16
C THR A 14 -32.50 -30.47 -18.33
N TYR A 15 -32.92 -29.80 -17.25
CA TYR A 15 -33.44 -28.44 -17.28
C TYR A 15 -32.37 -27.37 -17.03
N ALA A 16 -31.16 -27.75 -16.61
CA ALA A 16 -30.09 -26.80 -16.27
C ALA A 16 -28.67 -27.30 -16.62
N PRO A 17 -28.38 -27.56 -17.91
CA PRO A 17 -27.06 -28.05 -18.34
C PRO A 17 -25.94 -27.05 -18.06
N ASP A 18 -26.20 -25.75 -18.18
CA ASP A 18 -25.18 -24.72 -17.99
C ASP A 18 -24.84 -24.50 -16.51
N LEU A 19 -25.81 -24.65 -15.61
CA LEU A 19 -25.53 -24.68 -14.16
C LEU A 19 -24.66 -25.88 -13.79
N SER A 20 -24.94 -27.06 -14.36
CA SER A 20 -24.13 -28.25 -14.11
C SER A 20 -22.68 -28.08 -14.60
N LYS A 21 -22.46 -27.37 -15.71
CA LYS A 21 -21.12 -27.03 -16.20
C LYS A 21 -20.43 -26.02 -15.29
N ALA A 22 -21.13 -24.96 -14.89
CA ALA A 22 -20.60 -23.93 -13.99
C ALA A 22 -20.20 -24.53 -12.63
N THR A 23 -21.07 -25.34 -12.02
CA THR A 23 -20.78 -26.00 -10.75
C THR A 23 -19.55 -26.90 -10.81
N ARG A 24 -19.38 -27.64 -11.91
CA ARG A 24 -18.18 -28.45 -12.12
C ARG A 24 -16.92 -27.60 -12.30
N LYS A 25 -17.03 -26.52 -13.08
CA LYS A 25 -15.89 -25.65 -13.39
C LYS A 25 -15.40 -24.89 -12.16
N GLU A 26 -16.32 -24.30 -11.41
CA GLU A 26 -16.00 -23.38 -10.33
C GLU A 26 -15.78 -24.09 -8.97
N PHE A 27 -16.45 -25.22 -8.74
CA PHE A 27 -16.38 -25.94 -7.45
C PHE A 27 -15.86 -27.38 -7.55
N GLY A 28 -15.58 -27.88 -8.75
CA GLY A 28 -15.15 -29.26 -8.95
C GLY A 28 -16.24 -30.30 -8.70
N ILE A 29 -17.49 -29.88 -8.42
CA ILE A 29 -18.59 -30.78 -8.07
C ILE A 29 -19.25 -31.28 -9.36
N SER A 30 -19.24 -32.59 -9.57
CA SER A 30 -19.94 -33.22 -10.68
C SER A 30 -21.19 -33.94 -10.22
N LYS A 31 -22.21 -33.98 -11.08
CA LYS A 31 -23.42 -34.80 -10.85
C LYS A 31 -23.08 -36.26 -10.55
N ALA A 32 -22.11 -36.83 -11.27
CA ALA A 32 -21.70 -38.21 -11.09
C ALA A 32 -21.17 -38.49 -9.67
N LEU A 33 -20.45 -37.52 -9.08
CA LEU A 33 -19.98 -37.61 -7.70
C LEU A 33 -21.16 -37.70 -6.72
N ILE A 34 -22.17 -36.83 -6.89
CA ILE A 34 -23.36 -36.80 -6.03
C ILE A 34 -24.15 -38.11 -6.13
N VAL A 35 -24.40 -38.59 -7.35
CA VAL A 35 -25.14 -39.84 -7.56
C VAL A 35 -24.42 -41.03 -6.94
N LYS A 36 -23.11 -41.16 -7.17
CA LYS A 36 -22.30 -42.24 -6.57
C LYS A 36 -22.32 -42.23 -5.05
N ALA A 37 -22.19 -41.05 -4.45
CA ALA A 37 -22.24 -40.90 -2.99
C ALA A 37 -23.60 -41.35 -2.42
N ILE A 38 -24.72 -40.98 -3.06
CA ILE A 38 -26.06 -41.41 -2.63
C ILE A 38 -26.25 -42.92 -2.84
N GLU A 39 -25.63 -43.50 -3.87
CA GLU A 39 -25.63 -44.95 -4.11
C GLU A 39 -24.73 -45.74 -3.15
N GLY A 40 -24.02 -45.07 -2.24
CA GLY A 40 -23.17 -45.70 -1.23
C GLY A 40 -21.74 -46.00 -1.69
N ASP A 41 -21.23 -45.28 -2.69
CA ASP A 41 -19.81 -45.33 -3.07
C ASP A 41 -18.96 -44.63 -2.01
N ASP A 42 -18.24 -45.42 -1.20
CA ASP A 42 -17.39 -44.94 -0.11
C ASP A 42 -16.35 -43.91 -0.57
N LYS A 43 -15.79 -44.05 -1.78
CA LYS A 43 -14.80 -43.09 -2.30
C LYS A 43 -15.44 -41.75 -2.62
N ALA A 44 -16.67 -41.76 -3.14
CA ALA A 44 -17.42 -40.54 -3.41
C ALA A 44 -17.82 -39.84 -2.10
N LEU A 45 -18.18 -40.60 -1.07
CA LEU A 45 -18.49 -40.07 0.27
C LEU A 45 -17.25 -39.48 0.96
N GLU A 46 -16.10 -40.16 0.90
CA GLU A 46 -14.82 -39.66 1.42
C GLU A 46 -14.45 -38.34 0.75
N GLN A 47 -14.53 -38.29 -0.60
CA GLN A 47 -14.24 -37.08 -1.35
C GLN A 47 -15.13 -35.90 -0.92
N ILE A 48 -16.44 -36.11 -0.76
CA ILE A 48 -17.36 -35.06 -0.30
C ILE A 48 -17.04 -34.63 1.14
N GLY A 49 -16.70 -35.59 2.02
CA GLY A 49 -16.29 -35.31 3.40
C GLY A 49 -15.05 -34.43 3.46
N ASP A 50 -14.05 -34.71 2.65
CA ASP A 50 -12.83 -33.90 2.58
C ASP A 50 -13.08 -32.52 1.97
N MET A 51 -13.94 -32.41 0.95
CA MET A 51 -14.40 -31.12 0.45
C MET A 51 -15.07 -30.29 1.55
N GLY A 52 -15.90 -30.92 2.39
CA GLY A 52 -16.54 -30.29 3.54
C GLY A 52 -15.53 -29.76 4.57
N LYS A 53 -14.55 -30.59 4.96
CA LYS A 53 -13.47 -30.19 5.90
C LYS A 53 -12.63 -29.05 5.35
N ILE A 54 -12.29 -29.08 4.05
CA ILE A 54 -11.55 -28.00 3.39
C ILE A 54 -12.38 -26.72 3.40
N GLY A 55 -13.66 -26.80 3.05
CA GLY A 55 -14.58 -25.66 3.08
C GLY A 55 -14.66 -25.02 4.47
N ASP A 56 -14.85 -25.83 5.51
CA ASP A 56 -14.93 -25.37 6.90
C ASP A 56 -13.63 -24.69 7.36
N ARG A 57 -12.47 -25.29 7.02
CA ARG A 57 -11.16 -24.69 7.32
C ARG A 57 -10.98 -23.35 6.59
N ILE A 58 -11.39 -23.26 5.33
CA ILE A 58 -11.33 -22.00 4.56
C ILE A 58 -12.21 -20.95 5.23
N LEU A 59 -13.47 -21.28 5.57
CA LEU A 59 -14.38 -20.35 6.22
C LEU A 59 -13.86 -19.87 7.58
N THR A 60 -13.21 -20.76 8.33
CA THR A 60 -12.65 -20.45 9.64
C THR A 60 -11.43 -19.54 9.57
N VAL A 61 -10.49 -19.82 8.65
CA VAL A 61 -9.15 -19.21 8.68
C VAL A 61 -8.99 -18.07 7.67
N MET A 62 -9.67 -18.12 6.53
CA MET A 62 -9.50 -17.14 5.46
C MET A 62 -9.86 -15.70 5.85
N PRO A 63 -10.89 -15.43 6.69
CA PRO A 63 -11.16 -14.06 7.14
C PRO A 63 -9.97 -13.45 7.88
N LYS A 64 -9.32 -14.23 8.76
CA LYS A 64 -8.14 -13.78 9.51
C LYS A 64 -6.94 -13.56 8.59
N ILE A 65 -6.66 -14.50 7.68
CA ILE A 65 -5.60 -14.33 6.67
C ILE A 65 -5.80 -13.04 5.86
N ARG A 66 -7.04 -12.80 5.40
CA ARG A 66 -7.38 -11.60 4.65
C ARG A 66 -7.09 -10.34 5.46
N GLN A 67 -7.60 -10.29 6.69
CA GLN A 67 -7.41 -9.14 7.57
C GLN A 67 -5.91 -8.86 7.80
N ASP A 68 -5.15 -9.87 8.19
CA ASP A 68 -3.73 -9.70 8.52
C ASP A 68 -2.89 -9.23 7.33
N LEU A 69 -3.16 -9.77 6.14
CA LEU A 69 -2.47 -9.33 4.92
C LEU A 69 -2.88 -7.91 4.50
N THR A 70 -4.16 -7.54 4.65
CA THR A 70 -4.63 -6.19 4.36
C THR A 70 -4.03 -5.17 5.34
N ASP A 71 -3.97 -5.50 6.63
CA ASP A 71 -3.38 -4.64 7.66
C ASP A 71 -1.87 -4.47 7.42
N TYR A 72 -1.17 -5.55 7.08
CA TYR A 72 0.25 -5.50 6.74
C TYR A 72 0.54 -4.60 5.54
N ILE A 73 -0.22 -4.76 4.45
CA ILE A 73 -0.08 -3.91 3.25
C ILE A 73 -0.33 -2.45 3.62
N SER A 74 -1.43 -2.17 4.32
CA SER A 74 -1.82 -0.80 4.68
C SER A 74 -0.77 -0.15 5.59
N GLY A 75 -0.27 -0.88 6.60
CA GLY A 75 0.76 -0.39 7.51
C GLY A 75 2.07 -0.05 6.80
N ILE A 76 2.52 -0.88 5.86
CA ILE A 76 3.73 -0.60 5.07
C ILE A 76 3.53 0.60 4.15
N THR A 77 2.37 0.72 3.50
CA THR A 77 2.06 1.87 2.65
C THR A 77 2.08 3.17 3.46
N GLU A 78 1.37 3.21 4.59
CA GLU A 78 1.29 4.38 5.47
C GLU A 78 2.67 4.77 6.01
N TYR A 79 3.46 3.78 6.45
CA TYR A 79 4.82 4.01 6.93
C TYR A 79 5.69 4.70 5.88
N ASN A 80 5.73 4.17 4.65
CA ASN A 80 6.59 4.72 3.60
C ASN A 80 6.13 6.11 3.16
N GLN A 81 4.82 6.35 3.08
CA GLN A 81 4.28 7.67 2.77
C GLN A 81 4.64 8.69 3.85
N SER A 82 4.46 8.32 5.12
CA SER A 82 4.83 9.14 6.27
C SER A 82 6.32 9.49 6.29
N VAL A 83 7.19 8.51 6.06
CA VAL A 83 8.65 8.73 5.98
C VAL A 83 8.99 9.68 4.84
N ALA A 84 8.39 9.49 3.66
CA ALA A 84 8.62 10.38 2.52
C ALA A 84 8.19 11.83 2.81
N ASP A 85 7.07 12.02 3.49
CA ASP A 85 6.56 13.36 3.81
C ASP A 85 7.39 14.06 4.89
N ILE A 86 7.86 13.32 5.90
CA ILE A 86 8.83 13.82 6.88
C ILE A 86 10.11 14.29 6.19
N LEU A 87 10.66 13.48 5.29
CA LEU A 87 11.90 13.82 4.56
C LEU A 87 11.71 15.04 3.65
N LYS A 88 10.57 15.15 2.95
CA LYS A 88 10.24 16.35 2.15
C LYS A 88 10.14 17.59 3.03
N ALA A 89 9.46 17.50 4.17
CA ALA A 89 9.32 18.62 5.11
C ALA A 89 10.68 19.05 5.67
N GLY A 90 11.51 18.09 6.08
CA GLY A 90 12.88 18.34 6.53
C GLY A 90 13.75 18.98 5.45
N GLY A 91 13.67 18.51 4.21
CA GLY A 91 14.38 19.10 3.07
C GLY A 91 13.98 20.55 2.80
N LYS A 92 12.68 20.85 2.79
CA LYS A 92 12.16 22.22 2.64
C LYS A 92 12.61 23.12 3.79
N GLY A 93 12.53 22.64 5.04
CA GLY A 93 12.98 23.38 6.22
C GLY A 93 14.48 23.68 6.17
N SER A 94 15.31 22.70 5.83
CA SER A 94 16.76 22.87 5.69
C SER A 94 17.11 23.92 4.62
N ALA A 95 16.45 23.88 3.47
CA ALA A 95 16.65 24.88 2.42
C ALA A 95 16.26 26.29 2.88
N ALA A 96 15.13 26.44 3.58
CA ALA A 96 14.68 27.72 4.12
C ALA A 96 15.65 28.29 5.17
N ILE A 97 16.15 27.45 6.08
CA ILE A 97 17.15 27.84 7.09
C ILE A 97 18.43 28.31 6.41
N LYS A 98 18.96 27.55 5.45
CA LYS A 98 20.17 27.92 4.72
C LYS A 98 20.01 29.25 3.99
N LYS A 99 18.86 29.46 3.32
CA LYS A 99 18.55 30.73 2.65
C LYS A 99 18.57 31.89 3.65
N ALA A 100 17.87 31.78 4.78
CA ALA A 100 17.84 32.84 5.78
C ALA A 100 19.23 33.17 6.34
N GLY A 101 20.08 32.16 6.54
CA GLY A 101 21.47 32.36 6.94
C GLY A 101 22.32 33.07 5.88
N SER A 102 22.15 32.70 4.60
CA SER A 102 22.81 33.37 3.48
C SER A 102 22.36 34.83 3.32
N ASP A 103 21.06 35.09 3.45
CA ASP A 103 20.49 36.44 3.38
C ASP A 103 21.05 37.33 4.50
N LEU A 104 21.12 36.83 5.73
CA LEU A 104 21.74 37.55 6.86
C LEU A 104 23.22 37.84 6.63
N THR A 105 23.96 36.87 6.06
CA THR A 105 25.37 37.04 5.74
C THR A 105 25.57 38.16 4.71
N LEU A 106 24.73 38.19 3.67
CA LEU A 106 24.78 39.23 2.64
C LEU A 106 24.49 40.62 3.21
N GLU A 107 23.47 40.76 4.05
CA GLU A 107 23.14 42.03 4.71
C GLU A 107 24.26 42.49 5.65
N ASN A 108 24.88 41.57 6.39
CA ASN A 108 26.04 41.89 7.22
C ASN A 108 27.23 42.39 6.39
N THR A 109 27.50 41.78 5.23
CA THR A 109 28.53 42.27 4.30
C THR A 109 28.20 43.66 3.78
N ARG A 110 26.95 43.92 3.38
CA ARG A 110 26.51 45.25 2.92
C ARG A 110 26.70 46.32 3.99
N TYR A 111 26.30 46.02 5.22
CA TYR A 111 26.46 46.92 6.35
C TYR A 111 27.94 47.28 6.61
N ASN A 112 28.82 46.28 6.61
CA ASN A 112 30.26 46.52 6.79
C ASN A 112 30.85 47.37 5.67
N ASN A 113 30.48 47.10 4.41
CA ASN A 113 30.93 47.92 3.29
C ASN A 113 30.48 49.39 3.41
N LEU A 114 29.23 49.62 3.83
CA LEU A 114 28.68 50.96 4.02
C LEU A 114 29.42 51.75 5.12
N ILE A 115 29.84 51.06 6.19
CA ILE A 115 30.71 51.66 7.22
C ILE A 115 32.07 52.05 6.64
N GLU A 116 32.70 51.18 5.86
CA GLU A 116 34.00 51.48 5.26
C GLU A 116 33.90 52.65 4.27
N GLU A 117 32.84 52.70 3.45
CA GLU A 117 32.59 53.85 2.56
C GLU A 117 32.46 55.17 3.34
N TYR A 118 31.76 55.18 4.48
CA TYR A 118 31.66 56.39 5.32
C TYR A 118 32.99 56.80 5.93
N LYS A 119 33.83 55.84 6.33
CA LYS A 119 35.19 56.15 6.81
C LYS A 119 36.02 56.76 5.69
N GLU A 120 36.03 56.15 4.51
CA GLU A 120 36.75 56.65 3.34
C GLU A 120 36.29 58.07 2.97
N GLN A 121 34.97 58.33 2.95
CA GLN A 121 34.43 59.66 2.69
C GLN A 121 34.86 60.68 3.75
N LEU A 122 34.86 60.31 5.03
CA LEU A 122 35.31 61.18 6.11
C LEU A 122 36.80 61.54 5.94
N PHE A 123 37.64 60.56 5.64
CA PHE A 123 39.06 60.80 5.38
C PHE A 123 39.30 61.69 4.17
N ALA A 124 38.62 61.41 3.05
CA ALA A 124 38.72 62.23 1.85
C ALA A 124 38.27 63.69 2.08
N ASN A 125 37.21 63.89 2.87
CA ASN A 125 36.75 65.24 3.23
C ASN A 125 37.76 65.98 4.13
N LEU A 126 38.38 65.29 5.09
CA LEU A 126 39.44 65.85 5.95
C LEU A 126 40.69 66.22 5.15
N GLU A 127 41.10 65.40 4.19
CA GLU A 127 42.22 65.72 3.28
C GLU A 127 41.90 66.95 2.42
N ALA A 128 40.72 66.99 1.80
CA ALA A 128 40.29 68.12 0.96
C ALA A 128 40.14 69.44 1.74
N GLU A 129 39.79 69.39 3.03
CA GLU A 129 39.76 70.56 3.91
C GLU A 129 41.17 71.04 4.23
N ASN A 130 42.09 70.13 4.58
CA ASN A 130 43.49 70.48 4.82
C ASN A 130 44.17 71.10 3.59
N GLU A 131 43.90 70.60 2.38
CA GLU A 131 44.45 71.15 1.13
C GLU A 131 43.93 72.56 0.80
N LYS A 132 42.73 72.93 1.27
CA LYS A 132 42.17 74.29 1.09
C LYS A 132 42.73 75.32 2.07
N HIS A 133 43.36 74.86 3.15
CA HIS A 133 43.90 75.70 4.22
C HIS A 133 45.43 75.90 4.14
N THR A 134 46.08 75.39 3.09
CA THR A 134 47.48 75.64 2.70
C THR A 134 47.55 76.50 1.45
#